data_AF-A0A9X0A1Y3-F1
#
_entry.id   AF-A0A9X0A1Y3-F1
#
_cell.length_a   1.000
_cell.length_b   1.000
_cell.length_c   1.000
_cell.angle_alpha   90.00
_cell.angle_beta   90.00
_cell.angle_gamma   90.00
#
_symmetry.space_group_name_H-M   'P 1'
#
loop_
_entity.id
_entity.type
_entity.pdbx_description
1 polymer ?
#
loop_
_entity_poly.entity_id
_entity_poly.type
_entity_poly.pdbx_seq_one_letter_code
_entity_poly.pdbx_strand_id
1 'polypeptide(L)'
;MYRPIIIISTIIFLTLAQDGQRPTRIEKTFENPSELDALKRSLERNPFEVWYFKDEFKSLEDMSITPEIYNKEAVERTTTKDRLQNVMKKALLGQNIGVTIMGGSISAGGGLINDYSDLRGIYYRVFIDWWQKAIQPFTGSNIELRNLAVGGTGSDFFSFCYKTFMKPQDSMDLIFLEFSVSDYAILRNSQSPMALSLERLTRQLLKEKNSSAVMFVNFVPANLYIPVCDNLENNGQTMLAWHYGITSFSIRDSLCPNTRNKKFAAMFSSDQNHPSILAHAQIAMMIINSVRDALRRSIESSEQGFHHLPSHDLPRSVYFIDDQGVIPDPLCYTLITPDITSKFFNPSLSVKEIANVGFKQVKDVSIGFDRISSGALNPERSRTDWYGGWEAEKENSILKLQIDLPFGGLLSVNETRGVVIVIRSNGYGGKAEVWLEKYKPGIVVDTYSTLEQTRLSTVAHQVVSGSHVLNIKVVRAGKFTLCGVLARAFWLEPMPS
;
A
#
# COMPACT_ATOMS: atom_id res chain seq x y z
N MET A 1 -49.14 -42.80 33.21
CA MET A 1 -49.17 -42.59 31.75
C MET A 1 -48.47 -41.26 31.47
N TYR A 2 -47.68 -41.18 30.40
CA TYR A 2 -46.69 -40.14 30.04
C TYR A 2 -45.25 -40.34 30.56
N ARG A 3 -44.40 -40.77 29.63
CA ARG A 3 -42.93 -40.78 29.69
C ARG A 3 -42.41 -39.35 29.40
N PRO A 4 -41.35 -38.85 30.06
CA PRO A 4 -40.63 -37.69 29.61
C PRO A 4 -39.65 -38.04 28.48
N ILE A 5 -39.70 -37.23 27.43
CA ILE A 5 -38.84 -37.26 26.25
C ILE A 5 -37.48 -36.66 26.63
N ILE A 6 -36.40 -37.42 26.44
CA ILE A 6 -35.03 -36.92 26.51
C ILE A 6 -34.67 -36.38 25.12
N ILE A 7 -34.51 -35.06 24.99
CA ILE A 7 -33.96 -34.43 23.80
C ILE A 7 -32.44 -34.42 23.95
N ILE A 8 -31.76 -35.34 23.26
CA ILE A 8 -30.30 -35.32 23.10
C ILE A 8 -30.00 -34.40 21.91
N SER A 9 -29.64 -33.15 22.19
CA SER A 9 -29.08 -32.24 21.19
C SER A 9 -27.66 -32.69 20.86
N THR A 10 -27.50 -33.32 19.70
CA THR A 10 -26.19 -33.71 19.17
C THR A 10 -25.52 -32.47 18.58
N ILE A 11 -24.52 -31.95 19.28
CA ILE A 11 -23.61 -30.90 18.76
C ILE A 11 -22.66 -31.58 17.78
N ILE A 12 -22.90 -31.37 16.48
CA ILE A 12 -21.99 -31.79 15.42
C ILE A 12 -20.85 -30.77 15.36
N PHE A 13 -19.66 -31.19 15.76
CA PHE A 13 -18.40 -30.53 15.44
C PHE A 13 -18.14 -30.68 13.93
N LEU A 14 -18.33 -29.60 13.18
CA LEU A 14 -17.82 -29.49 11.81
C LEU A 14 -16.31 -29.20 11.89
N THR A 15 -15.51 -30.27 11.98
CA THR A 15 -14.14 -30.28 11.48
C THR A 15 -14.19 -30.05 9.97
N LEU A 16 -13.81 -28.85 9.51
CA LEU A 16 -13.52 -28.62 8.09
C LEU A 16 -12.22 -29.36 7.76
N ALA A 17 -12.40 -30.59 7.29
CA ALA A 17 -11.37 -31.37 6.65
C ALA A 17 -10.83 -30.63 5.41
N GLN A 18 -9.51 -30.72 5.23
CA GLN A 18 -8.84 -30.42 3.98
C GLN A 18 -9.42 -31.31 2.88
N ASP A 19 -10.39 -30.78 2.13
CA ASP A 19 -10.93 -31.49 0.99
C ASP A 19 -10.04 -31.20 -0.22
N GLY A 20 -9.31 -32.23 -0.65
CA GLY A 20 -8.56 -32.25 -1.89
C GLY A 20 -9.51 -32.16 -3.07
N GLN A 21 -9.88 -30.93 -3.45
CA GLN A 21 -10.53 -30.69 -4.73
C GLN A 21 -9.55 -31.04 -5.85
N ARG A 22 -9.88 -32.08 -6.61
CA ARG A 22 -9.35 -32.27 -7.97
C ARG A 22 -9.48 -30.93 -8.71
N PRO A 23 -8.47 -30.51 -9.50
CA PRO A 23 -8.59 -29.30 -10.28
C PRO A 23 -9.77 -29.46 -11.23
N THR A 24 -10.86 -28.75 -10.96
CA THR A 24 -11.93 -28.55 -11.93
C THR A 24 -11.29 -27.88 -13.13
N ARG A 25 -11.27 -28.59 -14.27
CA ARG A 25 -10.88 -28.05 -15.56
C ARG A 25 -11.88 -26.93 -15.87
N ILE A 26 -11.51 -25.68 -15.57
CA ILE A 26 -12.32 -24.52 -15.95
C ILE A 26 -12.09 -24.34 -17.44
N GLU A 27 -12.86 -25.06 -18.25
CA GLU A 27 -13.00 -24.82 -19.69
C GLU A 27 -13.83 -23.55 -19.87
N LYS A 28 -13.18 -22.39 -19.77
CA LYS A 28 -13.47 -21.34 -20.74
C LYS A 28 -12.41 -21.50 -21.82
N THR A 29 -12.63 -22.46 -22.71
CA THR A 29 -12.14 -22.30 -24.08
C THR A 29 -12.68 -20.96 -24.54
N PHE A 30 -11.84 -20.07 -25.08
CA PHE A 30 -12.34 -18.95 -25.86
C PHE A 30 -13.44 -19.50 -26.77
N GLU A 31 -14.70 -19.15 -26.51
CA GLU A 31 -15.84 -19.75 -27.20
C GLU A 31 -15.77 -19.47 -28.71
N ASN A 32 -14.91 -18.51 -29.09
CA ASN A 32 -14.60 -18.12 -30.44
C ASN A 32 -13.07 -18.02 -30.67
N PRO A 33 -12.45 -18.93 -31.46
CA PRO A 33 -11.04 -18.85 -31.85
C PRO A 33 -10.61 -17.49 -32.43
N SER A 34 -11.54 -16.76 -33.06
CA SER A 34 -11.27 -15.43 -33.62
C SER A 34 -10.98 -14.36 -32.56
N GLU A 35 -11.53 -14.48 -31.35
CA GLU A 35 -11.30 -13.54 -30.24
C GLU A 35 -9.91 -13.73 -29.62
N LEU A 36 -9.48 -14.99 -29.45
CA LEU A 36 -8.13 -15.31 -29.00
C LEU A 36 -7.08 -14.81 -29.99
N ASP A 37 -7.30 -15.03 -31.29
CA ASP A 37 -6.40 -14.52 -32.33
C ASP A 37 -6.38 -12.99 -32.38
N ALA A 38 -7.54 -12.33 -32.14
CA ALA A 38 -7.61 -10.88 -32.03
C ALA A 38 -6.86 -10.36 -30.81
N LEU A 39 -6.96 -11.04 -29.66
CA LEU A 39 -6.17 -10.73 -28.47
C LEU A 39 -4.68 -10.92 -28.73
N LYS A 40 -4.26 -12.04 -29.34
CA LYS A 40 -2.85 -12.30 -29.72
C LYS A 40 -2.32 -11.15 -30.59
N ARG A 41 -3.06 -10.75 -31.63
CA ARG A 41 -2.71 -9.59 -32.47
C ARG A 41 -2.66 -8.28 -31.69
N SER A 42 -3.60 -8.03 -30.78
CA SER A 42 -3.60 -6.85 -29.91
C SER A 42 -2.33 -6.81 -29.04
N LEU A 43 -1.93 -7.95 -28.50
CA LEU A 43 -0.70 -8.12 -27.72
C LEU A 43 0.57 -8.06 -28.58
N GLU A 44 0.51 -8.20 -29.89
CA GLU A 44 1.67 -8.03 -30.78
C GLU A 44 1.92 -6.57 -31.13
N ARG A 45 0.90 -5.72 -31.06
CA ARG A 45 1.03 -4.28 -31.31
C ARG A 45 2.08 -3.65 -30.42
N ASN A 46 2.74 -2.64 -30.96
CA ASN A 46 3.66 -1.83 -30.18
C ASN A 46 2.87 -1.06 -29.10
N PRO A 47 3.20 -1.21 -27.79
CA PRO A 47 2.49 -0.51 -26.72
C PRO A 47 2.43 1.01 -26.91
N PHE A 48 3.45 1.59 -27.55
CA PHE A 48 3.52 3.01 -27.86
C PHE A 48 2.39 3.51 -28.78
N GLU A 49 1.72 2.62 -29.53
CA GLU A 49 0.63 2.98 -30.44
C GLU A 49 -0.75 2.99 -29.77
N VAL A 50 -0.87 2.39 -28.58
CA VAL A 50 -2.17 2.09 -27.96
C VAL A 50 -2.38 2.89 -26.68
N TRP A 51 -1.32 3.06 -25.90
CA TRP A 51 -1.37 3.67 -24.57
C TRP A 51 -1.74 5.16 -24.58
N TYR A 52 -1.94 5.69 -23.38
CA TYR A 52 -2.34 7.08 -23.12
C TYR A 52 -1.42 8.12 -23.78
N PHE A 53 -0.10 7.93 -23.71
CA PHE A 53 0.89 8.90 -24.21
C PHE A 53 1.30 8.69 -25.68
N LYS A 54 0.51 7.97 -26.49
CA LYS A 54 0.87 7.64 -27.88
C LYS A 54 1.25 8.85 -28.77
N ASP A 55 0.72 10.03 -28.47
CA ASP A 55 0.97 11.26 -29.23
C ASP A 55 2.22 12.01 -28.72
N GLU A 56 2.65 11.75 -27.49
CA GLU A 56 3.79 12.40 -26.82
C GLU A 56 5.06 11.54 -26.85
N PHE A 57 4.93 10.25 -26.57
CA PHE A 57 6.03 9.29 -26.45
C PHE A 57 5.78 8.12 -27.40
N LYS A 58 6.60 8.00 -28.45
CA LYS A 58 6.46 6.99 -29.52
C LYS A 58 7.53 5.89 -29.43
N SER A 59 8.52 6.08 -28.57
CA SER A 59 9.65 5.18 -28.39
C SER A 59 10.26 5.32 -26.99
N LEU A 60 11.18 4.41 -26.63
CA LEU A 60 12.00 4.54 -25.43
C LEU A 60 12.91 5.79 -25.49
N GLU A 61 13.37 6.17 -26.69
CA GLU A 61 14.19 7.37 -26.89
C GLU A 61 13.43 8.65 -26.55
N ASP A 62 12.15 8.75 -26.95
CA ASP A 62 11.29 9.88 -26.55
C ASP A 62 11.11 9.97 -25.03
N MET A 63 11.19 8.83 -24.34
CA MET A 63 11.18 8.76 -22.89
C MET A 63 12.56 8.96 -22.24
N SER A 64 13.59 9.33 -23.00
CA SER A 64 14.96 9.53 -22.52
C SER A 64 15.56 8.29 -21.82
N ILE A 65 15.21 7.09 -22.27
CA ILE A 65 15.71 5.82 -21.72
C ILE A 65 16.21 4.90 -22.84
N THR A 66 17.34 4.21 -22.61
CA THR A 66 17.85 3.21 -23.55
C THR A 66 17.31 1.82 -23.21
N PRO A 67 17.25 0.86 -24.16
CA PRO A 67 16.87 -0.52 -23.87
C PRO A 67 17.71 -1.17 -22.76
N GLU A 68 19.02 -0.87 -22.69
CA GLU A 68 19.91 -1.41 -21.67
C GLU A 68 19.57 -0.91 -20.27
N ILE A 69 19.23 0.38 -20.12
CA ILE A 69 18.81 0.96 -18.84
C ILE A 69 17.43 0.42 -18.48
N TYR A 70 16.49 0.43 -19.43
CA TYR A 70 15.15 -0.10 -19.24
C TYR A 70 15.15 -1.54 -18.70
N ASN A 71 16.02 -2.40 -19.24
CA ASN A 71 16.13 -3.80 -18.79
C ASN A 71 16.75 -3.95 -17.39
N LYS A 72 17.55 -2.99 -16.92
CA LYS A 72 18.07 -3.00 -15.54
C LYS A 72 17.04 -2.48 -14.55
N GLU A 73 16.18 -1.57 -15.00
CA GLU A 73 15.15 -0.89 -14.23
C GLU A 73 13.89 -1.75 -14.02
N ALA A 74 13.57 -2.64 -14.97
CA ALA A 74 12.48 -3.61 -14.86
C ALA A 74 12.98 -5.00 -14.48
N VAL A 75 13.13 -5.26 -13.17
CA VAL A 75 13.67 -6.52 -12.66
C VAL A 75 12.54 -7.49 -12.30
N GLU A 76 12.25 -8.40 -13.22
CA GLU A 76 11.27 -9.47 -13.05
C GLU A 76 11.75 -10.60 -12.13
N ARG A 77 10.88 -11.09 -11.23
CA ARG A 77 11.21 -12.19 -10.29
C ARG A 77 10.12 -13.26 -10.19
N THR A 78 10.53 -14.46 -9.79
CA THR A 78 9.74 -15.70 -9.92
C THR A 78 8.40 -15.66 -9.18
N THR A 79 8.36 -15.30 -7.89
CA THR A 79 7.12 -15.27 -7.10
C THR A 79 6.07 -14.37 -7.75
N THR A 80 6.47 -13.15 -8.15
CA THR A 80 5.56 -12.24 -8.84
C THR A 80 5.16 -12.76 -10.21
N LYS A 81 6.11 -13.28 -11.01
CA LYS A 81 5.81 -13.82 -12.35
C LYS A 81 4.76 -14.92 -12.32
N ASP A 82 4.86 -15.85 -11.38
CA ASP A 82 3.93 -16.98 -11.26
C ASP A 82 2.54 -16.52 -10.81
N ARG A 83 2.49 -15.65 -9.81
CA ARG A 83 1.22 -15.06 -9.33
C ARG A 83 0.58 -14.20 -10.41
N LEU A 84 1.36 -13.41 -11.14
CA LEU A 84 0.86 -12.59 -12.24
C LEU A 84 0.29 -13.46 -13.36
N GLN A 85 0.91 -14.59 -13.70
CA GLN A 85 0.32 -15.55 -14.64
C GLN A 85 -1.04 -16.08 -14.16
N ASN A 86 -1.20 -16.37 -12.86
CA ASN A 86 -2.50 -16.76 -12.31
C ASN A 86 -3.55 -15.63 -12.43
N VAL A 87 -3.15 -14.37 -12.20
CA VAL A 87 -4.02 -13.20 -12.44
C VAL A 87 -4.40 -13.09 -13.92
N MET A 88 -3.45 -13.30 -14.84
CA MET A 88 -3.72 -13.25 -16.28
C MET A 88 -4.67 -14.37 -16.72
N LYS A 89 -4.60 -15.56 -16.11
CA LYS A 89 -5.61 -16.61 -16.33
C LYS A 89 -7.01 -16.14 -15.95
N LYS A 90 -7.20 -15.44 -14.82
CA LYS A 90 -8.50 -14.85 -14.46
C LYS A 90 -9.00 -13.88 -15.54
N ALA A 91 -8.10 -13.05 -16.07
CA ALA A 91 -8.43 -12.10 -17.14
C ALA A 91 -8.85 -12.81 -18.44
N LEU A 92 -8.16 -13.90 -18.83
CA LEU A 92 -8.54 -14.72 -19.99
C LEU A 92 -9.92 -15.39 -19.80
N LEU A 93 -10.32 -15.66 -18.56
CA LEU A 93 -11.67 -16.12 -18.22
C LEU A 93 -12.72 -14.99 -18.22
N GLY A 94 -12.33 -13.75 -18.51
CA GLY A 94 -13.18 -12.56 -18.50
C GLY A 94 -13.56 -12.08 -17.09
N GLN A 95 -12.85 -12.53 -16.05
CA GLN A 95 -13.07 -12.06 -14.69
C GLN A 95 -12.39 -10.70 -14.51
N ASN A 96 -13.06 -9.77 -13.82
CA ASN A 96 -12.46 -8.50 -13.47
C ASN A 96 -11.23 -8.70 -12.58
N ILE A 97 -10.23 -7.84 -12.78
CA ILE A 97 -8.97 -7.87 -12.04
C ILE A 97 -8.93 -6.69 -11.06
N GLY A 98 -8.84 -6.99 -9.77
CA GLY A 98 -8.65 -5.98 -8.73
C GLY A 98 -7.21 -5.45 -8.72
N VAL A 99 -7.03 -4.15 -8.99
CA VAL A 99 -5.71 -3.49 -8.94
C VAL A 99 -5.68 -2.57 -7.73
N THR A 100 -4.77 -2.84 -6.79
CA THR A 100 -4.62 -2.05 -5.56
C THR A 100 -3.30 -1.27 -5.58
N ILE A 101 -3.38 0.03 -5.30
CA ILE A 101 -2.21 0.91 -5.18
C ILE A 101 -2.02 1.24 -3.70
N MET A 102 -0.87 0.91 -3.14
CA MET A 102 -0.48 1.40 -1.81
C MET A 102 0.82 2.19 -1.98
N GLY A 103 0.78 3.49 -1.69
CA GLY A 103 1.94 4.34 -1.91
C GLY A 103 1.83 5.70 -1.25
N GLY A 104 2.88 6.50 -1.46
CA GLY A 104 3.00 7.84 -0.90
C GLY A 104 2.35 8.94 -1.73
N SER A 105 2.91 10.15 -1.63
CA SER A 105 2.42 11.32 -2.36
C SER A 105 2.54 11.17 -3.86
N ILE A 106 3.56 10.46 -4.37
CA ILE A 106 3.78 10.25 -5.80
C ILE A 106 2.61 9.46 -6.40
N SER A 107 2.25 8.33 -5.80
CA SER A 107 1.09 7.53 -6.21
C SER A 107 -0.25 8.25 -5.99
N ALA A 108 -0.33 9.17 -5.02
CA ALA A 108 -1.50 10.02 -4.84
C ALA A 108 -1.64 11.10 -5.94
N GLY A 109 -0.55 11.48 -6.62
CA GLY A 109 -0.54 12.53 -7.66
C GLY A 109 0.21 13.81 -7.27
N GLY A 110 1.05 13.76 -6.23
CA GLY A 110 1.96 14.84 -5.85
C GLY A 110 2.89 15.24 -7.00
N GLY A 111 3.20 16.53 -7.10
CA GLY A 111 3.89 17.10 -8.26
C GLY A 111 2.92 17.31 -9.43
N LEU A 112 2.38 16.23 -9.99
CA LEU A 112 1.53 16.27 -11.19
C LEU A 112 0.28 17.15 -11.04
N ILE A 113 -0.33 17.18 -9.84
CA ILE A 113 -1.50 18.02 -9.56
C ILE A 113 -1.25 19.53 -9.76
N ASN A 114 0.02 19.96 -9.71
CA ASN A 114 0.41 21.36 -9.93
C ASN A 114 0.67 21.65 -11.42
N ASP A 115 1.07 20.63 -12.18
CA ASP A 115 1.60 20.76 -13.54
C ASP A 115 0.55 20.46 -14.61
N TYR A 116 -0.45 19.64 -14.28
CA TYR A 116 -1.44 19.13 -15.21
C TYR A 116 -2.87 19.37 -14.75
N SER A 117 -3.78 19.48 -15.71
CA SER A 117 -5.22 19.67 -15.45
C SER A 117 -5.91 18.43 -14.89
N ASP A 118 -5.28 17.27 -15.05
CA ASP A 118 -5.74 16.01 -14.51
C ASP A 118 -4.61 15.04 -14.19
N LEU A 119 -4.96 13.98 -13.47
CA LEU A 119 -4.06 12.98 -12.94
C LEU A 119 -4.11 11.67 -13.73
N ARG A 120 -4.60 11.65 -14.98
CA ARG A 120 -4.67 10.42 -15.80
C ARG A 120 -3.29 9.92 -16.23
N GLY A 121 -2.30 10.82 -16.25
CA GLY A 121 -0.90 10.48 -16.55
C GLY A 121 -0.15 9.75 -15.44
N ILE A 122 -0.77 9.47 -14.27
CA ILE A 122 -0.13 8.66 -13.23
C ILE A 122 0.06 7.22 -13.74
N TYR A 123 1.22 6.63 -13.42
CA TYR A 123 1.67 5.34 -13.94
C TYR A 123 0.60 4.22 -13.97
N TYR A 124 -0.15 4.04 -12.88
CA TYR A 124 -1.16 2.98 -12.81
C TYR A 124 -2.41 3.31 -13.63
N ARG A 125 -2.74 4.59 -13.83
CA ARG A 125 -3.87 5.01 -14.68
C ARG A 125 -3.53 4.84 -16.15
N VAL A 126 -2.29 5.11 -16.54
CA VAL A 126 -1.77 4.83 -17.88
C VAL A 126 -1.79 3.33 -18.17
N PHE A 127 -1.40 2.50 -17.21
CA PHE A 127 -1.54 1.04 -17.30
C PHE A 127 -3.01 0.61 -17.49
N ILE A 128 -3.95 1.19 -16.72
CA ILE A 128 -5.38 0.88 -16.84
C ILE A 128 -5.94 1.31 -18.19
N ASP A 129 -5.57 2.49 -18.69
CA ASP A 129 -5.96 2.97 -20.03
C ASP A 129 -5.47 2.00 -21.12
N TRP A 130 -4.22 1.53 -21.03
CA TRP A 130 -3.72 0.50 -21.93
C TRP A 130 -4.53 -0.80 -21.82
N TRP A 131 -4.85 -1.25 -20.60
CA TRP A 131 -5.67 -2.45 -20.39
C TRP A 131 -7.05 -2.33 -21.07
N GLN A 132 -7.73 -1.20 -20.89
CA GLN A 132 -9.04 -0.92 -21.46
C GLN A 132 -9.04 -0.94 -23.00
N LYS A 133 -7.91 -0.56 -23.62
CA LYS A 133 -7.77 -0.53 -25.09
C LYS A 133 -7.24 -1.84 -25.67
N ALA A 134 -6.33 -2.51 -24.97
CA ALA A 134 -5.59 -3.65 -25.49
C ALA A 134 -6.15 -5.01 -25.06
N ILE A 135 -6.79 -5.10 -23.89
CA ILE A 135 -7.16 -6.36 -23.23
C ILE A 135 -8.67 -6.51 -23.08
N GLN A 136 -9.32 -5.51 -22.49
CA GLN A 136 -10.75 -5.54 -22.19
C GLN A 136 -11.63 -5.84 -23.42
N PRO A 137 -11.40 -5.28 -24.62
CA PRO A 137 -12.27 -5.51 -25.77
C PRO A 137 -12.31 -6.96 -26.25
N PHE A 138 -11.29 -7.76 -25.90
CA PHE A 138 -11.13 -9.15 -26.36
C PHE A 138 -11.37 -10.18 -25.27
N THR A 139 -11.35 -9.77 -24.00
CA THR A 139 -11.51 -10.68 -22.85
C THR A 139 -12.79 -10.40 -22.07
N GLY A 140 -13.35 -9.19 -22.17
CA GLY A 140 -14.40 -8.68 -21.28
C GLY A 140 -13.89 -8.31 -19.88
N SER A 141 -12.64 -8.62 -19.55
CA SER A 141 -12.06 -8.37 -18.23
C SER A 141 -11.80 -6.88 -18.01
N ASN A 142 -12.46 -6.28 -17.02
CA ASN A 142 -12.19 -4.91 -16.60
C ASN A 142 -11.18 -4.84 -15.43
N ILE A 143 -10.56 -3.68 -15.24
CA ILE A 143 -9.79 -3.37 -14.03
C ILE A 143 -10.68 -2.70 -12.99
N GLU A 144 -10.66 -3.22 -11.77
CA GLU A 144 -11.27 -2.60 -10.60
C GLU A 144 -10.18 -1.94 -9.74
N LEU A 145 -9.99 -0.63 -9.91
CA LEU A 145 -8.97 0.12 -9.19
C LEU A 145 -9.38 0.36 -7.72
N ARG A 146 -8.44 0.14 -6.81
CA ARG A 146 -8.45 0.59 -5.41
C ARG A 146 -7.19 1.40 -5.15
N ASN A 147 -7.29 2.72 -5.30
CA ASN A 147 -6.21 3.63 -4.96
C ASN A 147 -6.23 3.91 -3.45
N LEU A 148 -5.27 3.35 -2.72
CA LEU A 148 -5.09 3.57 -1.29
C LEU A 148 -3.93 4.53 -1.00
N ALA A 149 -3.35 5.19 -2.01
CA ALA A 149 -2.19 6.04 -1.82
C ALA A 149 -2.51 7.25 -0.94
N VAL A 150 -1.62 7.57 0.00
CA VAL A 150 -1.77 8.70 0.92
C VAL A 150 -0.43 9.43 1.06
N GLY A 151 -0.43 10.74 0.85
CA GLY A 151 0.75 11.59 0.93
C GLY A 151 1.38 11.62 2.32
N GLY A 152 2.71 11.45 2.35
CA GLY A 152 3.48 11.44 3.58
C GLY A 152 3.24 10.22 4.47
N THR A 153 2.73 9.12 3.92
CA THR A 153 2.62 7.82 4.63
C THR A 153 3.59 6.80 4.05
N GLY A 154 4.04 5.87 4.89
CA GLY A 154 4.92 4.77 4.51
C GLY A 154 4.27 3.40 4.73
N SER A 155 5.01 2.35 4.40
CA SER A 155 4.63 0.96 4.64
C SER A 155 4.38 0.67 6.12
N ASP A 156 4.97 1.46 7.03
CA ASP A 156 4.77 1.37 8.48
C ASP A 156 3.30 1.60 8.85
N PHE A 157 2.64 2.58 8.23
CA PHE A 157 1.21 2.84 8.41
C PHE A 157 0.35 1.77 7.72
N PHE A 158 0.63 1.46 6.45
CA PHE A 158 -0.16 0.49 5.70
C PHE A 158 -0.10 -0.91 6.30
N SER A 159 1.03 -1.30 6.92
CA SER A 159 1.17 -2.58 7.63
C SER A 159 0.17 -2.78 8.77
N PHE A 160 -0.52 -1.73 9.21
CA PHE A 160 -1.66 -1.81 10.14
C PHE A 160 -3.01 -1.56 9.47
N CYS A 161 -3.07 -0.58 8.57
CA CYS A 161 -4.34 0.05 8.22
C CYS A 161 -4.90 -0.30 6.85
N TYR A 162 -4.17 -1.00 5.97
CA TYR A 162 -4.65 -1.21 4.59
C TYR A 162 -6.04 -1.88 4.55
N LYS A 163 -6.31 -2.85 5.43
CA LYS A 163 -7.61 -3.54 5.53
C LYS A 163 -8.75 -2.59 5.90
N THR A 164 -8.49 -1.52 6.66
CA THR A 164 -9.50 -0.50 7.03
C THR A 164 -10.05 0.24 5.82
N PHE A 165 -9.28 0.28 4.72
CA PHE A 165 -9.66 0.95 3.47
C PHE A 165 -10.25 0.00 2.43
N MET A 166 -10.35 -1.29 2.74
CA MET A 166 -10.81 -2.33 1.82
C MET A 166 -12.21 -2.81 2.21
N LYS A 167 -13.13 -2.81 1.26
CA LYS A 167 -14.46 -3.37 1.46
C LYS A 167 -14.41 -4.90 1.39
N PRO A 168 -15.31 -5.63 2.07
CA PRO A 168 -15.31 -7.10 2.04
C PRO A 168 -15.38 -7.72 0.63
N GLN A 169 -16.01 -7.03 -0.33
CA GLN A 169 -16.13 -7.46 -1.72
C GLN A 169 -14.96 -7.06 -2.62
N ASP A 170 -14.01 -6.26 -2.12
CA ASP A 170 -12.90 -5.77 -2.93
C ASP A 170 -11.91 -6.90 -3.22
N SER A 171 -11.53 -7.05 -4.49
CA SER A 171 -10.45 -7.95 -4.88
C SER A 171 -9.09 -7.24 -4.87
N MET A 172 -8.06 -7.96 -4.41
CA MET A 172 -6.67 -7.59 -4.59
C MET A 172 -5.99 -8.68 -5.42
N ASP A 173 -5.95 -8.52 -6.73
CA ASP A 173 -5.28 -9.48 -7.62
C ASP A 173 -3.87 -9.01 -7.98
N LEU A 174 -3.72 -7.73 -8.31
CA LEU A 174 -2.46 -7.06 -8.63
C LEU A 174 -2.24 -5.90 -7.68
N ILE A 175 -1.08 -5.86 -7.01
CA ILE A 175 -0.78 -4.86 -5.98
C ILE A 175 0.54 -4.15 -6.32
N PHE A 176 0.49 -2.82 -6.40
CA PHE A 176 1.68 -1.97 -6.52
C PHE A 176 1.98 -1.34 -5.17
N LEU A 177 3.19 -1.57 -4.66
CA LEU A 177 3.72 -0.96 -3.44
C LEU A 177 4.78 0.08 -3.81
N GLU A 178 4.49 1.36 -3.54
CA GLU A 178 5.34 2.50 -3.87
C GLU A 178 5.75 3.24 -2.60
N PHE A 179 6.86 2.79 -2.00
CA PHE A 179 7.32 3.28 -0.69
C PHE A 179 8.81 3.64 -0.64
N SER A 180 9.56 3.50 -1.74
CA SER A 180 11.02 3.69 -1.75
C SER A 180 11.44 5.05 -1.18
N VAL A 181 10.68 6.10 -1.51
CA VAL A 181 10.89 7.47 -1.06
C VAL A 181 10.31 7.72 0.33
N SER A 182 9.04 7.36 0.52
CA SER A 182 8.30 7.66 1.76
C SER A 182 8.91 6.98 2.97
N ASP A 183 9.22 5.68 2.87
CA ASP A 183 9.79 4.92 3.97
C ASP A 183 11.17 5.43 4.33
N TYR A 184 12.00 5.79 3.34
CA TYR A 184 13.29 6.40 3.63
C TYR A 184 13.11 7.73 4.38
N ALA A 185 12.25 8.62 3.89
CA ALA A 185 12.04 9.93 4.51
C ALA A 185 11.46 9.83 5.94
N ILE A 186 10.61 8.83 6.20
CA ILE A 186 10.00 8.60 7.51
C ILE A 186 10.96 7.82 8.43
N LEU A 187 11.61 6.76 7.96
CA LEU A 187 12.28 5.79 8.81
C LEU A 187 13.80 5.94 8.88
N ARG A 188 14.43 6.85 8.11
CA ARG A 188 15.91 7.02 8.12
C ARG A 188 16.54 7.30 9.48
N ASN A 189 15.77 7.83 10.44
CA ASN A 189 16.22 8.10 11.80
C ASN A 189 15.66 7.10 12.83
N SER A 190 15.03 6.01 12.37
CA SER A 190 14.49 4.96 13.22
C SER A 190 15.62 4.08 13.77
N GLN A 191 15.40 3.48 14.95
CA GLN A 191 16.32 2.48 15.52
C GLN A 191 16.11 1.10 14.90
N SER A 192 14.91 0.81 14.37
CA SER A 192 14.63 -0.44 13.66
C SER A 192 15.04 -0.34 12.18
N PRO A 193 15.35 -1.47 11.51
CA PRO A 193 15.67 -1.48 10.07
C PRO A 193 14.58 -0.80 9.24
N MET A 194 14.96 0.09 8.32
CA MET A 194 14.00 0.89 7.53
C MET A 194 13.02 0.02 6.74
N ALA A 195 13.50 -1.09 6.17
CA ALA A 195 12.68 -1.98 5.35
C ALA A 195 11.82 -2.98 6.17
N LEU A 196 11.89 -2.98 7.51
CA LEU A 196 11.12 -3.88 8.38
C LEU A 196 9.60 -3.77 8.14
N SER A 197 9.09 -2.56 8.04
CA SER A 197 7.66 -2.33 7.82
C SER A 197 7.20 -2.80 6.43
N LEU A 198 8.04 -2.60 5.41
CA LEU A 198 7.78 -3.08 4.07
C LEU A 198 7.75 -4.61 4.02
N GLU A 199 8.66 -5.27 4.75
CA GLU A 199 8.65 -6.71 4.89
C GLU A 199 7.35 -7.20 5.54
N ARG A 200 6.92 -6.58 6.64
CA ARG A 200 5.68 -6.93 7.33
C ARG A 200 4.47 -6.81 6.40
N LEU A 201 4.36 -5.70 5.66
CA LEU A 201 3.28 -5.48 4.70
C LEU A 201 3.33 -6.50 3.56
N THR A 202 4.51 -6.71 2.95
CA THR A 202 4.70 -7.66 1.84
C THR A 202 4.29 -9.08 2.24
N ARG A 203 4.73 -9.55 3.42
CA ARG A 203 4.36 -10.87 3.94
C ARG A 203 2.86 -10.99 4.18
N GLN A 204 2.21 -9.97 4.76
CA GLN A 204 0.75 -9.96 4.95
C GLN A 204 0.03 -10.16 3.62
N LEU A 205 0.39 -9.37 2.61
CA LEU A 205 -0.24 -9.40 1.28
C LEU A 205 0.01 -10.74 0.55
N LEU A 206 1.19 -11.33 0.68
CA LEU A 206 1.48 -12.62 0.06
C LEU A 206 0.72 -13.78 0.73
N LYS A 207 0.37 -13.66 2.02
CA LYS A 207 -0.45 -14.62 2.78
C LYS A 207 -1.96 -14.46 2.51
N GLU A 208 -2.40 -13.39 1.86
CA GLU A 208 -3.82 -13.19 1.55
C GLU A 208 -4.35 -14.29 0.62
N LYS A 209 -5.61 -14.67 0.82
CA LYS A 209 -6.25 -15.81 0.13
C LYS A 209 -6.25 -15.69 -1.39
N ASN A 210 -6.30 -14.47 -1.92
CA ASN A 210 -6.40 -14.21 -3.37
C ASN A 210 -5.10 -14.50 -4.14
N SER A 211 -4.01 -14.87 -3.45
CA SER A 211 -2.70 -15.14 -4.08
C SER A 211 -2.21 -13.98 -4.94
N SER A 212 -2.37 -12.75 -4.46
CA SER A 212 -2.11 -11.51 -5.20
C SER A 212 -0.68 -11.43 -5.74
N ALA A 213 -0.53 -10.93 -6.97
CA ALA A 213 0.75 -10.55 -7.53
C ALA A 213 1.19 -9.20 -6.94
N VAL A 214 2.22 -9.21 -6.10
CA VAL A 214 2.79 -8.00 -5.48
C VAL A 214 3.99 -7.52 -6.29
N MET A 215 4.10 -6.22 -6.50
CA MET A 215 5.20 -5.57 -7.23
C MET A 215 5.68 -4.33 -6.46
N PHE A 216 6.98 -4.08 -6.48
CA PHE A 216 7.56 -2.84 -5.98
C PHE A 216 7.70 -1.82 -7.11
N VAL A 217 7.20 -0.61 -6.88
CA VAL A 217 7.35 0.54 -7.78
C VAL A 217 8.23 1.55 -7.08
N ASN A 218 9.35 1.92 -7.70
CA ASN A 218 10.38 2.72 -7.05
C ASN A 218 10.65 3.99 -7.86
N PHE A 219 10.26 5.12 -7.29
CA PHE A 219 10.67 6.43 -7.78
C PHE A 219 11.93 6.91 -7.07
N VAL A 220 12.59 7.90 -7.69
CA VAL A 220 13.68 8.69 -7.11
C VAL A 220 13.16 10.11 -6.93
N PRO A 221 13.28 10.73 -5.75
CA PRO A 221 12.90 12.12 -5.55
C PRO A 221 14.04 13.04 -6.00
N ALA A 222 13.77 14.33 -6.08
CA ALA A 222 14.80 15.35 -6.30
C ALA A 222 14.85 16.39 -5.18
N ASN A 223 15.93 17.17 -5.21
CA ASN A 223 16.05 18.47 -4.58
C ASN A 223 16.53 19.47 -5.65
N LEU A 224 15.69 20.45 -6.00
CA LEU A 224 15.99 21.43 -7.06
C LEU A 224 16.37 20.78 -8.41
N TYR A 225 15.60 19.78 -8.84
CA TYR A 225 15.81 18.96 -10.04
C TYR A 225 17.05 18.06 -10.02
N ILE A 226 17.76 17.97 -8.89
CA ILE A 226 18.91 17.08 -8.71
C ILE A 226 18.39 15.80 -8.03
N PRO A 227 18.52 14.62 -8.66
CA PRO A 227 18.08 13.36 -8.08
C PRO A 227 18.72 13.09 -6.70
N VAL A 228 17.92 12.69 -5.74
CA VAL A 228 18.35 12.23 -4.41
C VAL A 228 18.39 10.71 -4.43
N CYS A 229 19.57 10.19 -4.71
CA CYS A 229 19.80 8.78 -4.98
C CYS A 229 19.95 7.92 -3.72
N ASP A 230 19.66 8.39 -2.52
CA ASP A 230 19.58 7.50 -1.34
C ASP A 230 18.10 7.34 -0.97
N ASN A 231 17.62 6.11 -1.03
CA ASN A 231 16.22 5.76 -0.79
C ASN A 231 16.14 4.32 -0.22
N LEU A 232 14.94 3.77 -0.04
CA LEU A 232 14.78 2.44 0.56
C LEU A 232 15.41 1.31 -0.29
N GLU A 233 15.62 1.49 -1.60
CA GLU A 233 16.28 0.50 -2.46
C GLU A 233 17.71 0.22 -1.98
N ASN A 234 18.41 1.24 -1.46
CA ASN A 234 19.72 1.09 -0.83
C ASN A 234 19.66 0.55 0.60
N ASN A 235 18.49 0.66 1.24
CA ASN A 235 18.30 0.44 2.68
C ASN A 235 17.39 -0.77 2.96
N GLY A 236 17.48 -1.81 2.12
CA GLY A 236 16.88 -3.12 2.35
C GLY A 236 15.81 -3.55 1.36
N GLN A 237 15.15 -2.63 0.64
CA GLN A 237 14.05 -2.98 -0.26
C GLN A 237 14.48 -3.89 -1.42
N THR A 238 15.64 -3.64 -2.04
CA THR A 238 16.16 -4.49 -3.12
C THR A 238 16.46 -5.91 -2.63
N MET A 239 16.99 -6.03 -1.40
CA MET A 239 17.21 -7.33 -0.76
C MET A 239 15.89 -8.04 -0.49
N LEU A 240 14.88 -7.34 0.04
CA LEU A 240 13.55 -7.92 0.24
C LEU A 240 12.92 -8.37 -1.08
N ALA A 241 13.10 -7.60 -2.15
CA ALA A 241 12.61 -7.97 -3.46
C ALA A 241 13.22 -9.30 -3.94
N TRP A 242 14.53 -9.47 -3.75
CA TRP A 242 15.21 -10.73 -4.05
C TRP A 242 14.72 -11.86 -3.14
N HIS A 243 14.68 -11.64 -1.83
CA HIS A 243 14.34 -12.65 -0.81
C HIS A 243 12.92 -13.20 -0.99
N TYR A 244 11.96 -12.35 -1.34
CA TYR A 244 10.56 -12.73 -1.55
C TYR A 244 10.19 -13.02 -3.01
N GLY A 245 11.13 -12.88 -3.95
CA GLY A 245 10.88 -13.06 -5.38
C GLY A 245 9.94 -12.02 -5.98
N ILE A 246 10.00 -10.77 -5.53
CA ILE A 246 9.12 -9.67 -5.93
C ILE A 246 9.68 -8.91 -7.14
N THR A 247 8.90 -8.80 -8.22
CA THR A 247 9.26 -7.94 -9.37
C THR A 247 9.35 -6.48 -8.92
N SER A 248 10.36 -5.76 -9.43
CA SER A 248 10.59 -4.35 -9.11
C SER A 248 10.74 -3.51 -10.38
N PHE A 249 10.07 -2.36 -10.42
CA PHE A 249 10.24 -1.34 -11.45
C PHE A 249 10.83 -0.10 -10.81
N SER A 250 11.95 0.41 -11.33
CA SER A 250 12.68 1.52 -10.72
C SER A 250 13.20 2.49 -11.77
N ILE A 251 13.13 3.80 -11.53
CA ILE A 251 13.77 4.81 -12.41
C ILE A 251 15.18 5.19 -11.94
N ARG A 252 15.77 4.37 -11.07
CA ARG A 252 17.02 4.72 -10.40
C ARG A 252 18.22 4.69 -11.35
N ASP A 253 18.32 3.69 -12.20
CA ASP A 253 19.51 3.50 -13.05
C ASP A 253 19.61 4.54 -14.17
N SER A 254 18.50 5.13 -14.58
CA SER A 254 18.44 6.28 -15.49
C SER A 254 18.87 7.59 -14.82
N LEU A 255 18.65 7.71 -13.51
CA LEU A 255 18.85 8.97 -12.78
C LEU A 255 20.11 9.02 -11.91
N CYS A 256 20.62 7.89 -11.43
CA CYS A 256 21.64 7.83 -10.39
C CYS A 256 23.08 7.38 -10.77
N PRO A 257 23.47 7.12 -12.04
CA PRO A 257 24.86 6.83 -12.34
C PRO A 257 25.72 8.12 -12.36
N ASN A 258 26.66 8.25 -11.41
CA ASN A 258 27.70 9.29 -11.36
C ASN A 258 27.20 10.75 -11.48
N THR A 259 26.06 11.08 -10.86
CA THR A 259 25.47 12.42 -10.88
C THR A 259 26.17 13.38 -9.90
N ARG A 260 27.27 14.00 -10.32
CA ARG A 260 27.90 15.15 -9.64
C ARG A 260 27.02 16.41 -9.76
N ASN A 261 25.87 16.44 -9.09
CA ASN A 261 24.90 17.56 -9.08
C ASN A 261 24.25 17.89 -10.44
N LYS A 262 24.18 16.92 -11.36
CA LYS A 262 23.48 17.11 -12.64
C LYS A 262 21.97 17.26 -12.40
N LYS A 263 21.36 18.27 -13.03
CA LYS A 263 19.90 18.48 -13.02
C LYS A 263 19.23 17.67 -14.12
N PHE A 264 18.07 17.10 -13.82
CA PHE A 264 17.22 16.36 -14.77
C PHE A 264 15.83 16.98 -14.79
N ALA A 265 15.71 18.23 -15.27
CA ALA A 265 14.48 19.00 -15.18
C ALA A 265 13.25 18.29 -15.79
N ALA A 266 13.43 17.54 -16.88
CA ALA A 266 12.34 16.81 -17.52
C ALA A 266 11.81 15.62 -16.67
N MET A 267 12.57 15.12 -15.70
CA MET A 267 12.22 13.97 -14.87
C MET A 267 11.47 14.34 -13.59
N PHE A 268 11.37 15.63 -13.27
CA PHE A 268 10.71 16.13 -12.05
C PHE A 268 9.70 17.22 -12.36
N SER A 269 8.64 17.32 -11.56
CA SER A 269 7.58 18.33 -11.69
C SER A 269 8.08 19.74 -11.39
N SER A 270 7.23 20.75 -11.61
CA SER A 270 7.55 22.17 -11.37
C SER A 270 7.92 22.49 -9.91
N ASP A 271 7.52 21.63 -8.96
CA ASP A 271 7.94 21.70 -7.57
C ASP A 271 9.39 21.26 -7.33
N GLN A 272 10.10 20.84 -8.38
CA GLN A 272 11.51 20.50 -8.43
C GLN A 272 11.91 19.26 -7.62
N ASN A 273 10.94 18.51 -7.08
CA ASN A 273 11.16 17.41 -6.14
C ASN A 273 10.41 16.12 -6.54
N HIS A 274 9.13 16.20 -6.89
CA HIS A 274 8.35 15.01 -7.25
C HIS A 274 8.63 14.58 -8.70
N PRO A 275 8.48 13.29 -9.04
CA PRO A 275 8.63 12.81 -10.41
C PRO A 275 7.63 13.46 -11.38
N SER A 276 8.08 13.75 -12.60
CA SER A 276 7.24 14.29 -13.67
C SER A 276 6.45 13.19 -14.40
N ILE A 277 5.65 13.60 -15.38
CA ILE A 277 4.91 12.66 -16.24
C ILE A 277 5.84 11.72 -17.02
N LEU A 278 7.06 12.16 -17.35
CA LEU A 278 8.06 11.36 -18.03
C LEU A 278 8.50 10.17 -17.17
N ALA A 279 8.78 10.42 -15.89
CA ALA A 279 9.11 9.37 -14.93
C ALA A 279 7.94 8.40 -14.70
N HIS A 280 6.71 8.92 -14.63
CA HIS A 280 5.50 8.09 -14.55
C HIS A 280 5.30 7.24 -15.81
N ALA A 281 5.57 7.78 -17.00
CA ALA A 281 5.46 7.08 -18.28
C ALA A 281 6.45 5.91 -18.39
N GLN A 282 7.70 6.10 -17.94
CA GLN A 282 8.70 5.03 -17.90
C GLN A 282 8.22 3.84 -17.04
N ILE A 283 7.77 4.09 -15.81
CA ILE A 283 7.22 3.04 -14.93
C ILE A 283 5.97 2.39 -15.53
N ALA A 284 5.07 3.18 -16.12
CA ALA A 284 3.87 2.64 -16.76
C ALA A 284 4.22 1.66 -17.88
N MET A 285 5.21 2.00 -18.71
CA MET A 285 5.67 1.13 -19.80
C MET A 285 6.29 -0.18 -19.27
N MET A 286 7.04 -0.13 -18.17
CA MET A 286 7.57 -1.33 -17.50
C MET A 286 6.45 -2.26 -17.02
N ILE A 287 5.43 -1.70 -16.36
CA ILE A 287 4.26 -2.46 -15.91
C ILE A 287 3.50 -3.05 -17.10
N ILE A 288 3.25 -2.26 -18.15
CA ILE A 288 2.54 -2.72 -19.36
C ILE A 288 3.26 -3.92 -19.98
N ASN A 289 4.57 -3.84 -20.18
CA ASN A 289 5.33 -4.94 -20.77
C ASN A 289 5.37 -6.18 -19.87
N SER A 290 5.53 -6.01 -18.55
CA SER A 290 5.45 -7.10 -17.57
C SER A 290 4.14 -7.89 -17.67
N VAL A 291 3.02 -7.17 -17.67
CA VAL A 291 1.66 -7.73 -17.75
C VAL A 291 1.42 -8.37 -19.12
N ARG A 292 1.81 -7.68 -20.20
CA ARG A 292 1.70 -8.19 -21.58
C ARG A 292 2.45 -9.52 -21.74
N ASP A 293 3.66 -9.63 -21.20
CA ASP A 293 4.46 -10.85 -21.28
C ASP A 293 3.88 -11.98 -20.42
N ALA A 294 3.31 -11.66 -19.25
CA ALA A 294 2.61 -12.65 -18.43
C ALA A 294 1.35 -13.17 -19.13
N LEU A 295 0.61 -12.30 -19.83
CA LEU A 295 -0.59 -12.69 -20.56
C LEU A 295 -0.24 -13.56 -21.77
N ARG A 296 0.80 -13.21 -22.54
CA ARG A 296 1.34 -14.06 -23.62
C ARG A 296 1.69 -15.46 -23.14
N ARG A 297 2.48 -15.56 -22.07
CA ARG A 297 2.81 -16.86 -21.46
C ARG A 297 1.57 -17.62 -20.97
N SER A 298 0.56 -16.91 -20.49
CA SER A 298 -0.69 -17.54 -20.03
C SER A 298 -1.50 -18.10 -21.20
N ILE A 299 -1.53 -17.41 -22.33
CA ILE A 299 -2.14 -17.89 -23.58
C ILE A 299 -1.40 -19.15 -24.08
N GLU A 300 -0.07 -19.12 -24.17
CA GLU A 300 0.75 -20.28 -24.58
C GLU A 300 0.51 -21.49 -23.66
N SER A 301 0.42 -21.26 -22.34
CA SER A 301 0.13 -22.33 -21.39
C SER A 301 -1.30 -22.87 -21.48
N SER A 302 -2.26 -22.04 -21.91
CA SER A 302 -3.67 -22.45 -22.01
C SER A 302 -3.89 -23.51 -23.08
N GLU A 303 -3.07 -23.53 -24.13
CA GLU A 303 -3.07 -24.54 -25.18
C GLU A 303 -2.71 -25.94 -24.62
N GLN A 304 -2.06 -25.99 -23.45
CA GLN A 304 -1.70 -27.23 -22.73
C GLN A 304 -2.64 -27.53 -21.54
N GLY A 305 -3.62 -26.67 -21.27
CA GLY A 305 -4.55 -26.75 -20.14
C GLY A 305 -4.20 -25.84 -18.96
N PHE A 306 -5.21 -25.26 -18.32
CA PHE A 306 -5.00 -24.39 -17.16
C PHE A 306 -4.66 -25.19 -15.90
N HIS A 307 -3.41 -25.11 -15.46
CA HIS A 307 -2.99 -25.55 -14.13
C HIS A 307 -2.72 -24.34 -13.24
N HIS A 308 -3.24 -24.34 -12.02
CA HIS A 308 -2.91 -23.30 -11.04
C HIS A 308 -1.44 -23.45 -10.63
N LEU A 309 -0.64 -22.39 -10.76
CA LEU A 309 0.74 -22.43 -10.30
C LEU A 309 0.74 -22.41 -8.76
N PRO A 310 1.57 -23.25 -8.10
CA PRO A 310 1.56 -23.34 -6.64
C PRO A 310 1.88 -21.98 -6.02
N SER A 311 1.22 -21.69 -4.90
CA SER A 311 1.63 -20.58 -4.05
C SER A 311 2.98 -20.93 -3.44
N HIS A 312 3.97 -20.03 -3.59
CA HIS A 312 5.26 -20.19 -2.92
C HIS A 312 5.07 -20.10 -1.41
N ASP A 313 5.59 -21.09 -0.67
CA ASP A 313 5.75 -20.98 0.76
C ASP A 313 6.62 -19.76 1.07
N LEU A 314 6.21 -18.95 2.04
CA LEU A 314 6.97 -17.77 2.37
C LEU A 314 8.28 -18.17 3.06
N PRO A 315 9.44 -17.62 2.64
CA PRO A 315 10.69 -17.82 3.36
C PRO A 315 10.58 -17.23 4.77
N ARG A 316 11.54 -17.54 5.64
CA ARG A 316 11.64 -16.89 6.95
C ARG A 316 11.74 -15.37 6.80
N SER A 317 11.20 -14.63 7.75
CA SER A 317 11.39 -13.17 7.82
C SER A 317 12.87 -12.82 8.01
N VAL A 318 13.27 -11.69 7.47
CA VAL A 318 14.62 -11.14 7.48
C VAL A 318 14.84 -10.28 8.72
N TYR A 319 13.90 -9.38 9.03
CA TYR A 319 14.07 -8.35 10.06
C TYR A 319 13.37 -8.64 11.39
N PHE A 320 12.68 -9.77 11.53
CA PHE A 320 12.03 -10.16 12.77
C PHE A 320 11.94 -11.67 12.89
N ILE A 321 11.75 -12.18 14.11
CA ILE A 321 11.56 -13.62 14.34
C ILE A 321 10.09 -13.95 14.10
N ASP A 322 9.80 -14.74 13.05
CA ASP A 322 8.45 -15.27 12.82
C ASP A 322 8.21 -16.44 13.78
N ASP A 323 7.65 -16.18 14.95
CA ASP A 323 7.28 -17.26 15.87
C ASP A 323 6.09 -17.99 15.24
N GLN A 324 6.15 -19.31 15.06
CA GLN A 324 5.15 -20.08 14.30
C GLN A 324 3.76 -20.14 14.94
N GLY A 325 3.51 -19.34 15.97
CA GLY A 325 2.19 -19.11 16.54
C GLY A 325 1.30 -18.28 15.62
N VAL A 326 -0.01 -18.35 15.86
CA VAL A 326 -0.97 -17.45 15.22
C VAL A 326 -0.74 -16.06 15.78
N ILE A 327 -0.18 -15.17 14.97
CA ILE A 327 0.07 -13.80 15.40
C ILE A 327 -1.16 -12.97 15.08
N PRO A 328 -1.76 -12.33 16.10
CA PRO A 328 -2.99 -11.60 15.90
C PRO A 328 -2.83 -10.47 14.88
N ASP A 329 -3.82 -10.34 14.00
CA ASP A 329 -3.88 -9.27 13.01
C ASP A 329 -3.65 -7.90 13.66
N PRO A 330 -2.95 -6.97 12.97
CA PRO A 330 -2.81 -5.61 13.44
C PRO A 330 -4.19 -4.92 13.49
N LEU A 331 -4.36 -4.05 14.47
CA LEU A 331 -5.56 -3.28 14.71
C LEU A 331 -5.30 -1.82 14.33
N CYS A 332 -6.26 -1.19 13.67
CA CYS A 332 -6.16 0.17 13.20
C CYS A 332 -7.47 0.93 13.45
N TYR A 333 -7.33 2.08 14.10
CA TYR A 333 -8.28 3.18 14.04
C TYR A 333 -7.54 4.41 13.52
N THR A 334 -7.97 4.95 12.38
CA THR A 334 -7.33 6.11 11.76
C THR A 334 -8.39 7.01 11.15
N LEU A 335 -8.14 8.31 11.23
CA LEU A 335 -8.92 9.36 10.57
C LEU A 335 -8.21 9.87 9.31
N ILE A 336 -7.13 9.20 8.88
CA ILE A 336 -6.52 9.39 7.57
C ILE A 336 -7.31 8.56 6.55
N THR A 337 -7.63 9.13 5.39
CA THR A 337 -8.34 8.44 4.30
C THR A 337 -7.62 8.63 2.96
N PRO A 338 -7.53 7.60 2.11
CA PRO A 338 -7.07 7.75 0.73
C PRO A 338 -8.13 8.34 -0.20
N ASP A 339 -9.40 8.33 0.21
CA ASP A 339 -10.52 8.85 -0.56
C ASP A 339 -11.55 9.53 0.32
N ILE A 340 -11.53 10.86 0.32
CA ILE A 340 -12.48 11.70 1.03
C ILE A 340 -13.92 11.59 0.50
N THR A 341 -14.08 11.18 -0.75
CA THR A 341 -15.41 11.01 -1.37
C THR A 341 -16.08 9.71 -0.93
N SER A 342 -15.29 8.76 -0.41
CA SER A 342 -15.77 7.50 0.12
C SER A 342 -16.32 7.66 1.54
N LYS A 343 -17.52 7.13 1.76
CA LYS A 343 -18.12 7.01 3.11
C LYS A 343 -17.74 5.71 3.82
N PHE A 344 -16.90 4.88 3.21
CA PHE A 344 -16.51 3.59 3.78
C PHE A 344 -15.51 3.79 4.91
N PHE A 345 -15.84 3.25 6.08
CA PHE A 345 -14.98 3.25 7.26
C PHE A 345 -15.17 1.95 8.02
N ASN A 346 -14.11 1.16 8.17
CA ASN A 346 -14.15 -0.15 8.83
C ASN A 346 -12.93 -0.36 9.74
N PRO A 347 -12.83 0.35 10.86
CA PRO A 347 -11.69 0.23 11.77
C PRO A 347 -11.70 -1.13 12.48
N SER A 348 -10.52 -1.73 12.65
CA SER A 348 -10.34 -2.95 13.44
C SER A 348 -10.06 -2.68 14.92
N LEU A 349 -9.92 -1.41 15.31
CA LEU A 349 -9.76 -0.97 16.70
C LEU A 349 -10.92 -0.05 17.11
N SER A 350 -11.50 -0.27 18.29
CA SER A 350 -12.46 0.67 18.90
C SER A 350 -11.70 1.79 19.61
N VAL A 351 -12.01 3.04 19.26
CA VAL A 351 -11.48 4.24 19.91
C VAL A 351 -12.63 5.21 20.17
N LYS A 352 -12.75 5.67 21.42
CA LYS A 352 -13.80 6.60 21.85
C LYS A 352 -13.20 7.76 22.63
N GLU A 353 -13.57 8.99 22.26
CA GLU A 353 -13.26 10.18 23.05
C GLU A 353 -14.07 10.16 24.36
N ILE A 354 -13.38 10.23 25.51
CA ILE A 354 -14.01 10.22 26.83
C ILE A 354 -13.78 11.51 27.63
N ALA A 355 -12.75 12.29 27.30
CA ALA A 355 -12.57 13.65 27.80
C ALA A 355 -11.73 14.47 26.82
N ASN A 356 -12.09 15.74 26.65
CA ASN A 356 -11.39 16.64 25.75
C ASN A 356 -11.45 18.07 26.32
N VAL A 357 -10.28 18.64 26.55
CA VAL A 357 -10.08 20.02 26.98
C VAL A 357 -9.04 20.64 26.07
N GLY A 358 -9.48 21.49 25.14
CA GLY A 358 -8.59 22.26 24.26
C GLY A 358 -8.21 21.58 22.94
N PHE A 359 -8.64 20.33 22.68
CA PHE A 359 -8.53 19.72 21.36
C PHE A 359 -9.78 19.97 20.52
N LYS A 360 -9.60 20.34 19.25
CA LYS A 360 -10.64 20.40 18.23
C LYS A 360 -10.60 19.13 17.40
N GLN A 361 -11.77 18.56 17.12
CA GLN A 361 -11.87 17.55 16.07
C GLN A 361 -11.75 18.24 14.71
N VAL A 362 -10.71 17.88 13.96
CA VAL A 362 -10.53 18.30 12.57
C VAL A 362 -10.98 17.16 11.67
N LYS A 363 -11.74 17.51 10.64
CA LYS A 363 -12.16 16.62 9.58
C LYS A 363 -11.74 17.23 8.28
N ASP A 364 -11.53 16.37 7.31
CA ASP A 364 -11.41 16.76 5.93
C ASP A 364 -10.29 17.81 5.72
N VAL A 365 -9.07 17.51 6.15
CA VAL A 365 -7.90 18.32 5.83
C VAL A 365 -7.16 17.68 4.65
N SER A 366 -7.12 18.39 3.52
CA SER A 366 -6.46 17.92 2.29
C SER A 366 -4.96 17.69 2.51
N ILE A 367 -4.41 16.62 1.94
CA ILE A 367 -2.97 16.38 1.94
C ILE A 367 -2.35 16.91 0.64
N GLY A 368 -1.42 17.84 0.78
CA GLY A 368 -0.87 18.58 -0.37
C GLY A 368 -1.68 19.83 -0.69
N PHE A 369 -1.11 20.73 -1.49
CA PHE A 369 -1.80 21.94 -1.94
C PHE A 369 -2.80 21.60 -3.03
N ASP A 370 -4.09 21.58 -2.71
CA ASP A 370 -5.16 21.56 -3.72
C ASP A 370 -5.39 22.97 -4.26
N ARG A 371 -5.37 23.12 -5.59
CA ARG A 371 -5.83 24.33 -6.31
C ARG A 371 -7.36 24.43 -6.39
N ILE A 372 -8.12 23.82 -5.48
CA ILE A 372 -9.58 23.81 -5.58
C ILE A 372 -10.17 24.96 -4.79
N SER A 373 -10.26 26.10 -5.47
CA SER A 373 -11.26 27.12 -5.17
C SER A 373 -12.65 26.54 -5.49
N SER A 374 -13.42 26.17 -4.47
CA SER A 374 -14.90 26.13 -4.51
C SER A 374 -15.60 25.25 -5.58
N GLY A 375 -15.05 24.09 -5.96
CA GLY A 375 -15.70 23.12 -6.87
C GLY A 375 -15.87 21.74 -6.24
N ALA A 376 -16.79 20.92 -6.79
CA ALA A 376 -16.93 19.51 -6.40
C ALA A 376 -15.63 18.74 -6.73
N LEU A 377 -15.12 17.97 -5.77
CA LEU A 377 -13.94 17.12 -5.93
C LEU A 377 -14.12 16.18 -7.13
N ASN A 378 -13.22 16.29 -8.12
CA ASN A 378 -13.15 15.35 -9.24
C ASN A 378 -11.91 14.45 -9.06
N PRO A 379 -12.08 13.16 -8.74
CA PRO A 379 -10.95 12.23 -8.54
C PRO A 379 -10.04 12.06 -9.75
N GLU A 380 -10.49 12.40 -10.95
CA GLU A 380 -9.62 12.43 -12.13
C GLU A 380 -8.65 13.61 -12.09
N ARG A 381 -9.04 14.72 -11.47
CA ARG A 381 -8.31 15.99 -11.52
C ARG A 381 -7.61 16.38 -10.22
N SER A 382 -7.92 15.66 -9.15
CA SER A 382 -7.51 16.08 -7.81
C SER A 382 -7.14 14.90 -6.94
N ARG A 383 -6.31 15.18 -5.94
CA ARG A 383 -5.97 14.24 -4.90
C ARG A 383 -7.19 14.03 -4.00
N THR A 384 -7.42 12.78 -3.64
CA THR A 384 -8.54 12.38 -2.79
C THR A 384 -8.08 11.99 -1.39
N ASP A 385 -6.78 12.02 -1.12
CA ASP A 385 -6.18 11.64 0.16
C ASP A 385 -6.13 12.80 1.18
N TRP A 386 -6.73 12.56 2.34
CA TRP A 386 -7.06 13.59 3.34
C TRP A 386 -6.79 13.04 4.75
N TYR A 387 -6.71 13.91 5.74
CA TYR A 387 -6.64 13.51 7.14
C TYR A 387 -7.64 14.26 8.02
N GLY A 388 -8.10 13.58 9.05
CA GLY A 388 -8.78 14.13 10.21
C GLY A 388 -8.01 13.77 11.48
N GLY A 389 -8.56 14.17 12.62
CA GLY A 389 -7.90 13.95 13.90
C GLY A 389 -8.41 14.81 15.03
N TRP A 390 -7.67 14.77 16.12
CA TRP A 390 -7.76 15.70 17.23
C TRP A 390 -6.57 16.63 17.19
N GLU A 391 -6.85 17.93 17.15
CA GLU A 391 -5.84 18.96 17.00
C GLU A 391 -5.85 19.94 18.17
N ALA A 392 -4.68 20.24 18.72
CA ALA A 392 -4.50 21.27 19.73
C ALA A 392 -3.20 22.03 19.51
N GLU A 393 -3.19 23.32 19.87
CA GLU A 393 -1.99 24.16 19.82
C GLU A 393 -1.57 24.69 21.20
N LYS A 394 -2.52 24.79 22.13
CA LYS A 394 -2.30 25.41 23.43
C LYS A 394 -1.71 24.41 24.42
N GLU A 395 -0.68 24.84 25.15
CA GLU A 395 -0.14 24.09 26.27
C GLU A 395 -1.23 23.78 27.31
N ASN A 396 -1.13 22.62 27.96
CA ASN A 396 -2.10 22.06 28.88
C ASN A 396 -3.45 21.65 28.26
N SER A 397 -3.58 21.63 26.93
CA SER A 397 -4.68 20.91 26.27
C SER A 397 -4.56 19.41 26.57
N ILE A 398 -5.68 18.77 26.90
CA ILE A 398 -5.75 17.36 27.32
C ILE A 398 -6.79 16.63 26.48
N LEU A 399 -6.44 15.45 25.99
CA LEU A 399 -7.34 14.50 25.34
C LEU A 399 -7.23 13.15 26.04
N LYS A 400 -8.37 12.51 26.31
CA LYS A 400 -8.46 11.14 26.78
C LYS A 400 -9.29 10.31 25.82
N LEU A 401 -8.71 9.21 25.36
CA LEU A 401 -9.36 8.24 24.49
C LEU A 401 -9.45 6.89 25.22
N GLN A 402 -10.63 6.29 25.23
CA GLN A 402 -10.79 4.89 25.55
C GLN A 402 -10.44 4.07 24.30
N ILE A 403 -9.60 3.05 24.46
CA ILE A 403 -9.27 2.07 23.42
C ILE A 403 -9.62 0.67 23.93
N ASP A 404 -10.26 -0.13 23.08
CA ASP A 404 -10.64 -1.51 23.45
C ASP A 404 -9.84 -2.51 22.61
N LEU A 405 -8.94 -3.23 23.28
CA LEU A 405 -8.16 -4.29 22.66
C LEU A 405 -8.92 -5.63 22.76
N PRO A 406 -9.26 -6.28 21.63
CA PRO A 406 -10.02 -7.52 21.63
C PRO A 406 -9.24 -8.66 22.30
N PHE A 407 -9.98 -9.62 22.86
CA PHE A 407 -9.43 -10.89 23.32
C PHE A 407 -9.21 -11.80 22.12
N GLY A 408 -8.01 -12.39 21.99
CA GLY A 408 -7.74 -13.46 21.04
C GLY A 408 -8.60 -14.68 21.35
N GLY A 409 -9.19 -15.29 20.32
CA GLY A 409 -10.20 -16.34 20.42
C GLY A 409 -9.74 -17.70 20.98
N LEU A 410 -8.66 -17.79 21.75
CA LEU A 410 -8.24 -19.02 22.45
C LEU A 410 -7.88 -18.72 23.91
N LEU A 411 -8.50 -19.48 24.83
CA LEU A 411 -8.50 -19.29 26.29
C LEU A 411 -7.14 -19.46 27.02
N SER A 412 -5.99 -19.40 26.35
CA SER A 412 -4.71 -19.81 26.98
C SER A 412 -3.47 -18.97 26.68
N VAL A 413 -3.57 -17.84 25.98
CA VAL A 413 -2.43 -16.92 25.82
C VAL A 413 -2.86 -15.52 26.23
N ASN A 414 -2.16 -14.93 27.21
CA ASN A 414 -2.25 -13.50 27.50
C ASN A 414 -1.66 -12.74 26.29
N GLU A 415 -2.44 -12.61 25.22
CA GLU A 415 -2.03 -11.87 24.04
C GLU A 415 -1.79 -10.40 24.44
N THR A 416 -0.55 -9.96 24.27
CA THR A 416 -0.18 -8.56 24.48
C THR A 416 0.10 -7.87 23.16
N ARG A 417 -0.27 -6.60 23.07
CA ARG A 417 -0.04 -5.75 21.90
C ARG A 417 0.77 -4.52 22.28
N GLY A 418 1.59 -4.04 21.35
CA GLY A 418 2.11 -2.70 21.38
C GLY A 418 1.05 -1.71 20.92
N VAL A 419 0.84 -0.63 21.66
CA VAL A 419 -0.08 0.47 21.32
C VAL A 419 0.74 1.61 20.71
N VAL A 420 0.30 2.08 19.55
CA VAL A 420 1.00 3.06 18.73
C VAL A 420 0.03 4.19 18.39
N ILE A 421 0.49 5.44 18.45
CA ILE A 421 -0.29 6.59 17.99
C ILE A 421 0.16 7.04 16.60
N VAL A 422 -0.78 7.57 15.82
CA VAL A 422 -0.55 8.15 14.50
C VAL A 422 -0.66 9.66 14.62
N ILE A 423 0.37 10.39 14.22
CA ILE A 423 0.41 11.85 14.27
C ILE A 423 0.80 12.44 12.91
N ARG A 424 0.39 13.68 12.66
CA ARG A 424 0.85 14.46 11.51
C ARG A 424 1.90 15.48 11.95
N SER A 425 3.09 15.40 11.35
CA SER A 425 4.14 16.40 11.55
C SER A 425 3.87 17.66 10.74
N ASN A 426 4.40 18.79 11.20
CA ASN A 426 4.25 20.08 10.53
C ASN A 426 5.36 21.07 10.96
N GLY A 427 5.51 22.17 10.22
CA GLY A 427 6.55 23.18 10.44
C GLY A 427 6.40 24.02 11.72
N TYR A 428 5.27 23.92 12.41
CA TYR A 428 4.97 24.58 13.69
C TYR A 428 4.56 23.55 14.75
N GLY A 429 5.21 22.39 14.75
CA GLY A 429 4.83 21.28 15.62
C GLY A 429 4.97 21.58 17.12
N GLY A 430 3.97 21.13 17.89
CA GLY A 430 4.01 21.15 19.35
C GLY A 430 4.62 19.89 19.96
N LYS A 431 4.66 19.82 21.29
CA LYS A 431 5.04 18.59 22.01
C LYS A 431 3.93 18.12 22.93
N ALA A 432 3.71 16.81 22.98
CA ALA A 432 2.75 16.22 23.90
C ALA A 432 3.33 15.02 24.66
N GLU A 433 2.98 14.92 25.94
CA GLU A 433 3.12 13.69 26.71
C GLU A 433 1.96 12.75 26.37
N VAL A 434 2.28 11.47 26.11
CA VAL A 434 1.31 10.44 25.74
C VAL A 434 1.55 9.19 26.57
N TRP A 435 0.52 8.71 27.28
CA TRP A 435 0.64 7.52 28.12
C TRP A 435 -0.67 6.74 28.22
N LEU A 436 -0.58 5.44 28.46
CA LEU A 436 -1.70 4.61 28.89
C LEU A 436 -1.75 4.59 30.42
N GLU A 437 -2.92 4.80 31.04
CA GLU A 437 -3.02 4.98 32.50
C GLU A 437 -2.37 3.87 33.33
N LYS A 438 -2.51 2.61 32.88
CA LYS A 438 -1.98 1.41 33.54
C LYS A 438 -0.53 1.06 33.15
N TYR A 439 0.06 1.77 32.18
CA TYR A 439 1.36 1.44 31.57
C TYR A 439 2.29 2.66 31.53
N LYS A 440 2.47 3.31 32.68
CA LYS A 440 3.44 4.39 32.83
C LYS A 440 4.88 3.83 33.00
N PRO A 441 5.94 4.59 32.64
CA PRO A 441 5.90 5.94 32.07
C PRO A 441 5.44 5.95 30.61
N GLY A 442 4.93 7.10 30.15
CA GLY A 442 4.60 7.32 28.75
C GLY A 442 5.80 7.80 27.92
N ILE A 443 5.50 8.42 26.78
CA ILE A 443 6.47 9.04 25.88
C ILE A 443 6.20 10.53 25.70
N VAL A 444 7.20 11.29 25.27
CA VAL A 444 7.03 12.65 24.74
C VAL A 444 7.14 12.59 23.23
N VAL A 445 6.13 13.10 22.54
CA VAL A 445 6.07 13.15 21.08
C VAL A 445 6.26 14.57 20.60
N ASP A 446 7.18 14.75 19.67
CA ASP A 446 7.47 16.01 18.98
C ASP A 446 6.89 15.95 17.56
N THR A 447 5.99 16.87 17.21
CA THR A 447 5.37 16.91 15.88
C THR A 447 6.08 17.87 14.92
N TYR A 448 7.17 18.52 15.33
CA TYR A 448 7.90 19.44 14.45
C TYR A 448 8.61 18.68 13.31
N SER A 449 8.39 19.14 12.08
CA SER A 449 9.17 18.73 10.92
C SER A 449 9.05 19.75 9.79
N THR A 450 10.11 19.88 8.99
CA THR A 450 10.07 20.66 7.74
C THR A 450 9.26 19.98 6.64
N LEU A 451 8.88 18.71 6.83
CA LEU A 451 8.03 17.94 5.92
C LEU A 451 6.75 17.54 6.63
N GLU A 452 5.62 17.67 5.95
CA GLU A 452 4.34 17.15 6.44
C GLU A 452 4.22 15.65 6.18
N GLN A 453 4.36 14.86 7.25
CA GLN A 453 4.40 13.40 7.20
C GLN A 453 3.54 12.80 8.29
N THR A 454 3.15 11.56 8.09
CA THR A 454 2.50 10.72 9.09
C THR A 454 3.60 10.00 9.86
N ARG A 455 3.66 10.20 11.18
CA ARG A 455 4.62 9.56 12.08
C ARG A 455 3.89 8.62 13.03
N LEU A 456 4.50 7.46 13.28
CA LEU A 456 4.03 6.48 14.24
C LEU A 456 4.93 6.52 15.48
N SER A 457 4.33 6.46 16.68
CA SER A 457 5.08 6.42 17.93
C SER A 457 4.50 5.38 18.88
N THR A 458 5.31 4.39 19.27
CA THR A 458 4.92 3.35 20.20
C THR A 458 4.83 3.91 21.61
N VAL A 459 3.64 3.86 22.21
CA VAL A 459 3.35 4.37 23.56
C VAL A 459 3.62 3.29 24.62
N ALA A 460 3.31 2.03 24.30
CA ALA A 460 3.53 0.88 25.19
C ALA A 460 3.70 -0.41 24.35
N HIS A 461 4.38 -1.42 24.90
CA HIS A 461 4.79 -2.62 24.14
C HIS A 461 4.02 -3.91 24.49
N GLN A 462 3.56 -4.06 25.74
CA GLN A 462 2.96 -5.29 26.26
C GLN A 462 1.61 -5.01 26.94
N VAL A 463 0.68 -4.44 26.18
CA VAL A 463 -0.67 -4.09 26.66
C VAL A 463 -1.58 -5.30 26.51
N VAL A 464 -2.16 -5.78 27.61
CA VAL A 464 -3.10 -6.93 27.58
C VAL A 464 -4.42 -6.54 26.94
N SER A 465 -5.19 -7.52 26.45
CA SER A 465 -6.57 -7.30 26.01
C SER A 465 -7.45 -6.65 27.09
N GLY A 466 -8.48 -5.92 26.64
CA GLY A 466 -9.39 -5.18 27.51
C GLY A 466 -9.43 -3.68 27.18
N SER A 467 -10.13 -2.94 28.03
CA SER A 467 -10.33 -1.50 27.87
C SER A 467 -9.24 -0.71 28.60
N HIS A 468 -8.66 0.27 27.89
CA HIS A 468 -7.57 1.12 28.38
C HIS A 468 -7.83 2.58 28.07
N VAL A 469 -7.27 3.47 28.90
CA VAL A 469 -7.37 4.92 28.70
C VAL A 469 -6.02 5.46 28.23
N LEU A 470 -5.98 5.96 27.00
CA LEU A 470 -4.88 6.70 26.42
C LEU A 470 -5.04 8.19 26.74
N ASN A 471 -4.03 8.78 27.34
CA ASN A 471 -3.98 10.20 27.68
C ASN A 471 -2.97 10.91 26.80
N ILE A 472 -3.33 12.11 26.36
CA ILE A 472 -2.49 13.02 25.61
C ILE A 472 -2.56 14.37 26.32
N LYS A 473 -1.41 14.97 26.63
CA LYS A 473 -1.32 16.33 27.18
C LYS A 473 -0.30 17.13 26.38
N VAL A 474 -0.72 18.25 25.80
CA VAL A 474 0.22 19.19 25.15
C VAL A 474 1.05 19.87 26.23
N VAL A 475 2.38 19.72 26.15
CA VAL A 475 3.37 20.26 27.11
C VAL A 475 4.25 21.35 26.51
N ARG A 476 4.18 21.56 25.20
CA ARG A 476 4.77 22.72 24.53
C ARG A 476 3.83 23.19 23.42
N ALA A 477 3.56 24.48 23.40
CA ALA A 477 2.72 25.09 22.38
C ALA A 477 3.24 24.81 20.95
N GLY A 478 2.30 24.73 20.01
CA GLY A 478 2.53 24.32 18.62
C GLY A 478 1.50 23.29 18.19
N LYS A 479 1.30 23.15 16.88
CA LYS A 479 0.27 22.27 16.31
C LYS A 479 0.58 20.80 16.56
N PHE A 480 -0.27 20.16 17.35
CA PHE A 480 -0.27 18.72 17.60
C PHE A 480 -1.55 18.11 17.04
N THR A 481 -1.44 17.26 16.02
CA THR A 481 -2.57 16.57 15.40
C THR A 481 -2.42 15.06 15.57
N LEU A 482 -3.31 14.46 16.39
CA LEU A 482 -3.46 13.02 16.54
C LEU A 482 -4.46 12.49 15.50
N CYS A 483 -4.02 11.60 14.61
CA CYS A 483 -4.84 11.08 13.52
C CYS A 483 -5.34 9.66 13.75
N GLY A 484 -4.85 8.94 14.76
CA GLY A 484 -5.27 7.57 14.98
C GLY A 484 -4.53 6.85 16.10
N VAL A 485 -5.01 5.65 16.40
CA VAL A 485 -4.40 4.70 17.34
C VAL A 485 -4.36 3.33 16.66
N LEU A 486 -3.21 2.67 16.76
CA LEU A 486 -2.95 1.37 16.19
C LEU A 486 -2.51 0.41 17.29
N ALA A 487 -2.69 -0.89 17.08
CA ALA A 487 -2.13 -1.89 17.96
C ALA A 487 -1.67 -3.13 17.19
N ARG A 488 -0.50 -3.68 17.51
CA ARG A 488 -0.03 -4.95 16.92
C ARG A 488 0.60 -5.82 17.97
N ALA A 489 0.55 -7.13 17.77
CA ALA A 489 1.36 -8.05 18.57
C ALA A 489 2.85 -7.65 18.47
N PHE A 490 3.54 -7.73 19.61
CA PHE A 490 4.96 -7.41 19.64
C PHE A 490 5.75 -8.58 19.10
N TRP A 491 6.48 -8.36 18.00
CA TRP A 491 7.47 -9.31 17.53
C TRP A 491 8.74 -9.12 18.37
N LEU A 492 9.44 -10.20 18.70
CA LEU A 492 10.83 -10.07 19.13
C LEU A 492 11.63 -9.61 17.91
N GLU A 493 11.92 -8.31 17.85
CA GLU A 493 12.92 -7.78 16.93
C GLU A 493 14.26 -8.36 17.39
N PRO A 494 15.06 -9.00 16.52
CA PRO A 494 16.41 -9.39 16.89
C PRO A 494 17.12 -8.12 17.33
N MET A 495 17.54 -8.08 18.60
CA MET A 495 18.31 -6.94 19.10
C MET A 495 19.54 -6.79 18.20
N PRO A 496 19.89 -5.57 17.77
CA PRO A 496 21.11 -5.36 17.03
C PRO A 496 22.28 -5.89 17.87
N SER A 497 23.06 -6.79 17.28
CA SER A 497 24.31 -7.31 17.84
C SER A 497 25.39 -6.24 17.91
#